data_AF-A0A961GYP6-F1
#
_entry.id   AF-A0A961GYP6-F1
#
_cell.length_a   1.000
_cell.length_b   1.000
_cell.length_c   1.000
_cell.angle_alpha   90.00
_cell.angle_beta   90.00
_cell.angle_gamma   90.00
#
_symmetry.space_group_name_H-M   'P 1'
#
loop_
_entity.id
_entity.type
_entity.pdbx_description
1 polymer ?
#
loop_
_entity_poly.entity_id
_entity_poly.type
_entity_poly.pdbx_seq_one_letter_code
_entity_poly.pdbx_strand_id
1 'polypeptide(L)'
;MNAWDLSLLHQINTVWSHPVLDWLMPALSAIEAWLPLIIAAVLITAWRGSKRTRVMLLCLGVAIGLGDGVISNTLKKTIGRVRPRDAMEGVIVRDLGIASPAFIRLFETPVVKPCEPNGDTRGKSLPSSHTVNLFAAATVIASFYRRAGMLMYLLAAAVAYSRVYCGAHWPSDIPPSVALGVLVGLGVVSLSNRMSRRQPSAHGTEEKKE
;
A
#
# COMPACT_ATOMS: atom_id res chain seq x y z
N MET A 1 -11.03 -17.84 -14.98
CA MET A 1 -10.77 -17.52 -13.56
C MET A 1 -10.45 -18.81 -12.83
N ASN A 2 -9.52 -18.81 -11.89
CA ASN A 2 -9.08 -20.03 -11.21
C ASN A 2 -10.06 -20.40 -10.08
N ALA A 3 -10.43 -21.68 -9.97
CA ALA A 3 -11.43 -22.14 -8.99
C ALA A 3 -11.07 -21.81 -7.53
N TRP A 4 -9.77 -21.87 -7.19
CA TRP A 4 -9.29 -21.53 -5.86
C TRP A 4 -9.43 -20.04 -5.52
N ASP A 5 -9.28 -19.16 -6.52
CA ASP A 5 -9.35 -17.71 -6.35
C ASP A 5 -10.80 -17.29 -6.05
N LEU A 6 -11.76 -17.94 -6.72
CA LEU A 6 -13.20 -17.80 -6.49
C LEU A 6 -13.61 -18.33 -5.11
N SER A 7 -13.18 -19.55 -4.78
CA SER A 7 -13.48 -20.18 -3.49
C SER A 7 -12.96 -19.34 -2.32
N LEU A 8 -11.69 -18.91 -2.40
CA LEU A 8 -11.07 -18.12 -1.34
C LEU A 8 -11.69 -16.72 -1.23
N LEU A 9 -12.01 -16.09 -2.36
CA LEU A 9 -12.75 -14.82 -2.37
C LEU A 9 -14.12 -15.00 -1.68
N HIS A 10 -14.88 -16.04 -2.03
CA HIS A 10 -16.19 -16.30 -1.41
C HIS A 10 -16.08 -16.52 0.10
N GLN A 11 -15.07 -17.29 0.55
CA GLN A 11 -14.83 -17.50 1.98
C GLN A 11 -14.56 -16.17 2.69
N ILE A 12 -13.65 -15.34 2.17
CA ILE A 12 -13.25 -14.08 2.82
C ILE A 12 -14.35 -13.02 2.74
N ASN A 13 -14.95 -12.84 1.56
CA ASN A 13 -15.87 -11.75 1.26
C ASN A 13 -17.29 -11.98 1.80
N THR A 14 -17.71 -13.25 1.87
CA THR A 14 -19.08 -13.64 2.22
C THR A 14 -19.12 -14.41 3.54
N VAL A 15 -18.40 -15.52 3.65
CA VAL A 15 -18.53 -16.45 4.80
C VAL A 15 -17.90 -15.90 6.07
N TRP A 16 -16.70 -15.33 6.00
CA TRP A 16 -15.96 -14.78 7.16
C TRP A 16 -16.33 -13.32 7.45
N SER A 17 -17.45 -12.85 6.91
CA SER A 17 -17.90 -11.50 7.13
C SER A 17 -18.43 -11.29 8.55
N HIS A 18 -18.26 -10.09 9.09
CA HIS A 18 -18.75 -9.72 10.41
C HIS A 18 -18.99 -8.21 10.47
N PRO A 19 -20.04 -7.71 11.17
CA PRO A 19 -20.36 -6.27 11.20
C PRO A 19 -19.20 -5.36 11.61
N VAL A 20 -18.39 -5.80 12.59
CA VAL A 20 -17.18 -5.06 12.99
C VAL A 20 -16.14 -4.99 11.87
N LEU A 21 -15.95 -6.09 11.13
CA LEU A 21 -15.02 -6.15 10.01
C LEU A 21 -15.53 -5.36 8.81
N ASP A 22 -16.85 -5.29 8.63
CA ASP A 22 -17.52 -4.50 7.59
C ASP A 22 -17.28 -3.00 7.74
N TRP A 23 -17.03 -2.53 8.97
CA TRP A 23 -16.55 -1.17 9.24
C TRP A 23 -15.02 -1.07 9.20
N LEU A 24 -14.32 -1.98 9.89
CA LEU A 24 -12.87 -1.90 10.07
C LEU A 24 -12.09 -2.06 8.77
N MET A 25 -12.46 -3.01 7.92
CA MET A 25 -11.72 -3.34 6.70
C MET A 25 -11.73 -2.21 5.67
N PRO A 26 -12.88 -1.59 5.31
CA PRO A 26 -12.86 -0.43 4.43
C PRO A 26 -12.17 0.78 5.08
N ALA A 27 -12.32 1.00 6.40
CA ALA A 27 -11.58 2.05 7.11
C ALA A 27 -10.07 1.88 7.03
N LEU A 28 -9.57 0.66 7.24
CA LEU A 28 -8.16 0.33 7.14
C LEU A 28 -7.63 0.51 5.71
N SER A 29 -8.46 0.22 4.72
CA SER A 29 -8.14 0.35 3.30
C SER A 29 -8.16 1.78 2.77
N ALA A 30 -8.85 2.71 3.43
CA ALA A 30 -9.11 4.06 2.92
C ALA A 30 -7.93 5.03 3.14
N ILE A 31 -6.80 4.81 2.45
CA ILE A 31 -5.58 5.62 2.60
C ILE A 31 -5.85 7.13 2.50
N GLU A 32 -6.75 7.55 1.60
CA GLU A 32 -7.15 8.96 1.42
C GLU A 32 -7.70 9.59 2.70
N ALA A 33 -8.48 8.83 3.48
CA ALA A 33 -9.07 9.31 4.71
C ALA A 33 -8.01 9.51 5.81
N TRP A 34 -6.90 8.76 5.74
CA TRP A 34 -5.77 8.86 6.67
C TRP A 34 -4.73 9.91 6.25
N LEU A 35 -4.84 10.52 5.07
CA LEU A 35 -3.84 11.46 4.54
C LEU A 35 -3.50 12.61 5.50
N PRO A 36 -4.45 13.29 6.18
CA PRO A 36 -4.09 14.36 7.11
C PRO A 36 -3.16 13.87 8.23
N LEU A 37 -3.42 12.66 8.75
CA LEU A 37 -2.61 12.05 9.81
C LEU A 37 -1.24 11.61 9.29
N ILE A 38 -1.20 11.02 8.09
CA ILE A 38 0.04 10.61 7.43
C ILE A 38 0.92 11.82 7.13
N ILE A 39 0.35 12.89 6.57
CA ILE A 39 1.05 14.14 6.27
C ILE A 39 1.61 14.76 7.56
N ALA A 40 0.78 14.86 8.62
CA ALA A 40 1.24 15.35 9.91
C ALA A 40 2.41 14.52 10.45
N ALA A 41 2.32 13.18 10.41
CA ALA A 41 3.39 12.29 10.84
C ALA A 41 4.67 12.49 10.02
N VAL A 42 4.58 12.63 8.70
CA VAL A 42 5.73 12.92 7.82
C VAL A 42 6.35 14.27 8.14
N LEU A 43 5.55 15.32 8.32
CA LEU A 43 6.06 16.66 8.65
C LEU A 43 6.74 16.70 10.01
N ILE A 44 6.14 16.09 11.03
CA ILE A 44 6.71 16.00 12.38
C ILE A 44 8.03 15.22 12.35
N THR A 45 8.06 14.08 11.66
CA THR A 45 9.28 13.25 11.55
C THR A 45 10.34 13.89 10.66
N ALA A 46 9.98 14.71 9.67
CA ALA A 46 10.95 15.48 8.89
C ALA A 46 11.57 16.61 9.72
N TRP A 47 10.74 17.34 10.48
CA TRP A 47 11.17 18.46 11.32
C TRP A 47 12.05 18.00 12.47
N ARG A 48 11.57 17.03 13.28
CA ARG A 48 12.25 16.53 14.48
C ARG A 48 13.20 15.37 14.23
N GLY A 49 13.12 14.73 13.08
CA GLY A 49 13.91 13.53 12.79
C GLY A 49 15.38 13.81 12.49
N SER A 50 16.18 12.78 12.73
CA SER A 50 17.61 12.75 12.40
C SER A 50 17.86 12.81 10.88
N LYS A 51 19.09 13.10 10.45
CA LYS A 51 19.50 12.97 9.03
C LYS A 51 19.14 11.58 8.47
N ARG A 52 19.34 10.52 9.25
CA ARG A 52 18.95 9.14 8.91
C ARG A 52 17.44 9.03 8.63
N THR A 53 16.61 9.63 9.47
CA THR A 53 15.15 9.66 9.31
C THR A 53 14.75 10.42 8.05
N ARG A 54 15.40 11.54 7.75
CA ARG A 54 15.11 12.33 6.54
C ARG A 54 15.46 11.57 5.26
N VAL A 55 16.58 10.84 5.24
CA VAL A 55 16.93 9.95 4.13
C VAL A 55 15.91 8.82 3.96
N MET A 56 15.42 8.24 5.07
CA MET A 56 14.34 7.26 5.01
C MET A 56 13.06 7.85 4.39
N LEU A 57 12.65 9.06 4.78
CA LEU A 57 11.48 9.74 4.22
C LEU A 57 11.65 10.02 2.72
N LEU A 58 12.85 10.42 2.29
CA LEU A 58 13.17 10.56 0.86
C LEU A 58 13.02 9.23 0.12
N CYS A 59 13.56 8.15 0.68
CA CYS A 59 13.43 6.80 0.10
C CYS A 59 11.95 6.37 0.03
N LEU A 60 11.14 6.69 1.04
CA LEU A 60 9.70 6.41 1.03
C LEU A 60 8.99 7.16 -0.10
N GLY A 61 9.26 8.46 -0.25
CA GLY A 61 8.68 9.26 -1.33
C GLY A 61 9.05 8.70 -2.71
N VAL A 62 10.32 8.35 -2.92
CA VAL A 62 10.79 7.73 -4.17
C VAL A 62 10.13 6.37 -4.41
N ALA A 63 10.07 5.50 -3.40
CA ALA A 63 9.49 4.17 -3.53
C ALA A 63 8.00 4.22 -3.88
N ILE A 64 7.21 5.08 -3.23
CA ILE A 64 5.79 5.27 -3.51
C ILE A 64 5.59 5.89 -4.90
N GLY A 65 6.37 6.92 -5.24
CA GLY A 65 6.31 7.57 -6.56
C GLY A 65 6.61 6.60 -7.72
N LEU A 66 7.63 5.75 -7.56
CA LEU A 66 7.94 4.69 -8.54
C LEU A 66 6.87 3.60 -8.57
N GLY A 67 6.43 3.14 -7.40
CA GLY A 67 5.45 2.07 -7.25
C GLY A 67 4.12 2.40 -7.91
N ASP A 68 3.53 3.55 -7.59
CA ASP A 68 2.23 3.95 -8.15
C ASP A 68 2.33 4.64 -9.50
N GLY A 69 3.18 5.67 -9.58
CA GLY A 69 3.23 6.58 -10.73
C GLY A 69 3.70 5.89 -11.99
N VAL A 70 4.69 5.00 -11.86
CA VAL A 70 5.35 4.35 -13.01
C VAL A 70 4.91 2.90 -13.12
N ILE A 71 5.17 2.08 -12.10
CA ILE A 71 5.09 0.63 -12.24
C ILE A 71 3.63 0.15 -12.23
N SER A 72 2.88 0.44 -11.18
CA SER A 72 1.50 -0.06 -11.03
C SER A 72 0.59 0.47 -12.12
N ASN A 73 0.71 1.74 -12.49
CA ASN A 73 -0.09 2.32 -13.57
C ASN A 73 0.24 1.73 -14.95
N THR A 74 1.51 1.40 -15.22
CA THR A 74 1.91 0.74 -16.46
C THR A 74 1.38 -0.70 -16.49
N LEU A 75 1.62 -1.47 -15.43
CA LEU A 75 1.17 -2.86 -15.34
C LEU A 75 -0.35 -3.00 -15.40
N LYS A 76 -1.11 -2.09 -14.77
CA LYS A 76 -2.58 -2.11 -14.86
C LYS A 76 -3.07 -1.90 -16.29
N LYS A 77 -2.41 -1.03 -17.06
CA LYS A 77 -2.76 -0.75 -18.45
C LYS A 77 -2.41 -1.92 -19.38
N THR A 78 -1.32 -2.63 -19.11
CA THR A 78 -0.88 -3.75 -19.94
C THR A 78 -1.62 -5.05 -19.62
N ILE A 79 -1.91 -5.32 -18.34
CA ILE A 79 -2.54 -6.58 -17.92
C ILE A 79 -4.07 -6.52 -18.08
N GLY A 80 -4.71 -5.39 -17.79
CA GLY A 80 -6.15 -5.22 -17.99
C GLY A 80 -7.05 -6.15 -17.16
N ARG A 81 -6.53 -6.74 -16.07
CA ARG A 81 -7.28 -7.74 -15.28
C ARG A 81 -8.48 -7.11 -14.57
N VAL A 82 -9.68 -7.61 -14.87
CA VAL A 82 -10.97 -7.16 -14.26
C VAL A 82 -11.02 -7.51 -12.78
N ARG A 83 -11.60 -6.62 -11.95
CA ARG A 83 -11.74 -6.83 -10.50
C ARG A 83 -12.94 -7.72 -10.19
N PRO A 84 -12.99 -8.38 -9.01
CA PRO A 84 -14.14 -9.20 -8.64
C PRO A 84 -15.46 -8.43 -8.68
N ARG A 85 -15.48 -7.24 -8.05
CA ARG A 85 -16.62 -6.33 -8.01
C ARG A 85 -17.07 -5.72 -9.34
N ASP A 86 -16.35 -5.99 -10.43
CA ASP A 86 -16.73 -5.51 -11.77
C ASP A 86 -17.07 -6.71 -12.68
N ALA A 87 -16.67 -7.93 -12.31
CA ALA A 87 -16.78 -9.13 -13.14
C ALA A 87 -17.87 -10.11 -12.71
N MET A 88 -18.33 -10.07 -11.46
CA MET A 88 -19.24 -11.09 -10.91
C MET A 88 -20.31 -10.48 -10.04
N GLU A 89 -21.54 -10.93 -10.26
CA GLU A 89 -22.67 -10.66 -9.38
C GLU A 89 -22.47 -11.36 -8.02
N GLY A 90 -23.05 -10.80 -6.96
CA GLY A 90 -23.01 -11.39 -5.62
C GLY A 90 -21.73 -11.14 -4.82
N VAL A 91 -20.71 -10.50 -5.39
CA VAL A 91 -19.56 -9.99 -4.62
C VAL A 91 -20.03 -8.85 -3.73
N ILE A 92 -19.78 -8.93 -2.42
CA ILE A 92 -20.14 -7.86 -1.48
C ILE A 92 -19.07 -6.78 -1.51
N VAL A 93 -19.46 -5.58 -1.97
CA VAL A 93 -18.59 -4.40 -1.98
C VAL A 93 -18.75 -3.66 -0.66
N ARG A 94 -17.60 -3.37 -0.04
CA ARG A 94 -17.52 -2.61 1.23
C ARG A 94 -16.67 -1.37 1.04
N ASP A 95 -17.24 -0.20 1.27
CA ASP A 95 -16.56 1.10 1.11
C ASP A 95 -17.03 2.09 2.18
N LEU A 96 -16.23 3.11 2.48
CA LEU A 96 -16.61 4.17 3.43
C LEU A 96 -17.47 5.29 2.80
N GLY A 97 -18.08 5.03 1.64
CA GLY A 97 -18.90 6.04 0.96
C GLY A 97 -18.11 7.21 0.39
N ILE A 98 -18.83 8.26 0.01
CA ILE A 98 -18.28 9.45 -0.65
C ILE A 98 -18.50 10.66 0.26
N ALA A 99 -17.45 11.05 0.98
CA ALA A 99 -17.43 12.29 1.75
C ALA A 99 -16.31 13.22 1.30
N SER A 100 -16.55 14.52 1.49
CA SER A 100 -15.59 15.61 1.30
C SER A 100 -15.60 16.51 2.54
N PRO A 101 -14.46 16.69 3.22
CA PRO A 101 -13.13 16.12 2.95
C PRO A 101 -13.05 14.61 3.25
N ALA A 102 -12.10 13.91 2.60
CA ALA A 102 -12.03 12.44 2.62
C ALA A 102 -11.87 11.81 4.01
N PHE A 103 -11.31 12.52 5.00
CA PHE A 103 -11.17 12.01 6.36
C PHE A 103 -12.51 11.83 7.09
N ILE A 104 -13.57 12.53 6.65
CA ILE A 104 -14.91 12.39 7.24
C ILE A 104 -15.48 10.98 6.99
N ARG A 105 -15.06 10.31 5.92
CA ARG A 105 -15.46 8.94 5.57
C ARG A 105 -15.23 7.93 6.71
N LEU A 106 -14.26 8.18 7.60
CA LEU A 106 -13.99 7.32 8.77
C LEU A 106 -15.11 7.34 9.82
N PHE A 107 -15.95 8.38 9.80
CA PHE A 107 -17.05 8.58 10.73
C PHE A 107 -18.42 8.29 10.10
N GLU A 108 -18.44 7.93 8.81
CA GLU A 108 -19.67 7.55 8.11
C GLU A 108 -19.96 6.05 8.28
N THR A 109 -21.23 5.70 8.12
CA THR A 109 -21.64 4.30 8.08
C THR A 109 -21.11 3.66 6.80
N PRO A 110 -20.43 2.50 6.88
CA PRO A 110 -19.85 1.85 5.73
C PRO A 110 -20.96 1.38 4.79
N VAL A 111 -20.75 1.59 3.49
CA VAL A 111 -21.62 1.08 2.44
C VAL A 111 -21.28 -0.38 2.23
N VAL A 112 -22.21 -1.27 2.56
CA VAL A 112 -22.13 -2.71 2.31
C VAL A 112 -23.24 -3.06 1.33
N LYS A 113 -22.89 -3.45 0.10
CA LYS A 113 -23.88 -3.81 -0.92
C LYS A 113 -23.37 -4.89 -1.85
N PRO A 114 -24.26 -5.76 -2.38
CA PRO A 114 -23.89 -6.64 -3.47
C PRO A 114 -23.47 -5.82 -4.69
N CYS A 115 -22.53 -6.37 -5.45
CA CYS A 115 -22.09 -5.84 -6.72
C CYS A 115 -23.19 -6.01 -7.77
N GLU A 116 -23.47 -4.91 -8.48
CA GLU A 116 -24.23 -4.91 -9.73
C GLU A 116 -23.25 -4.62 -10.87
N PRO A 117 -22.71 -5.66 -11.55
CA PRO A 117 -21.72 -5.46 -12.60
C PRO A 117 -22.36 -4.77 -13.80
N ASN A 118 -21.85 -3.60 -14.16
CA ASN A 118 -22.34 -2.79 -15.29
C ASN A 118 -21.74 -3.20 -16.65
N GLY A 119 -21.06 -4.35 -16.72
CA GLY A 119 -20.40 -4.85 -17.92
C GLY A 119 -19.09 -4.12 -18.29
N ASP A 120 -18.56 -3.24 -17.44
CA ASP A 120 -17.25 -2.61 -17.67
C ASP A 120 -16.11 -3.62 -17.45
N THR A 121 -15.48 -4.03 -18.54
CA THR A 121 -14.34 -4.97 -18.55
C THR A 121 -12.98 -4.28 -18.49
N ARG A 122 -12.91 -2.96 -18.26
CA ARG A 122 -11.63 -2.23 -18.12
C ARG A 122 -11.02 -2.49 -16.75
N GLY A 123 -10.32 -3.61 -16.66
CA GLY A 123 -9.77 -4.09 -15.41
C GLY A 123 -8.50 -3.39 -14.94
N LYS A 124 -8.53 -2.84 -13.72
CA LYS A 124 -7.34 -2.33 -13.00
C LYS A 124 -7.11 -3.10 -11.70
N SER A 125 -7.23 -4.43 -11.73
CA SER A 125 -7.07 -5.30 -10.56
C SER A 125 -5.61 -5.62 -10.24
N LEU A 126 -4.81 -5.98 -11.25
CA LEU A 126 -3.42 -6.40 -11.03
C LEU A 126 -2.43 -5.33 -11.50
N PRO A 127 -1.44 -4.90 -10.68
CA PRO A 127 -1.30 -5.16 -9.24
C PRO A 127 -2.19 -4.24 -8.37
N SER A 128 -2.30 -4.58 -7.09
CA SER A 128 -2.93 -3.73 -6.08
C SER A 128 -1.97 -2.63 -5.61
N SER A 129 -2.24 -1.38 -6.00
CA SER A 129 -1.45 -0.21 -5.57
C SER A 129 -1.29 -0.09 -4.06
N HIS A 130 -2.37 -0.33 -3.30
CA HIS A 130 -2.32 -0.26 -1.83
C HIS A 130 -1.31 -1.27 -1.28
N THR A 131 -1.37 -2.50 -1.78
CA THR A 131 -0.45 -3.58 -1.40
C THR A 131 0.99 -3.24 -1.81
N VAL A 132 1.22 -2.86 -3.06
CA VAL A 132 2.56 -2.50 -3.57
C VAL A 132 3.19 -1.39 -2.72
N ASN A 133 2.46 -0.30 -2.48
CA ASN A 133 2.98 0.86 -1.76
C ASN A 133 3.26 0.56 -0.29
N LEU A 134 2.35 -0.13 0.41
CA LEU A 134 2.53 -0.42 1.83
C LEU A 134 3.66 -1.41 2.07
N PHE A 135 3.82 -2.43 1.21
CA PHE A 135 4.96 -3.34 1.30
C PHE A 135 6.28 -2.67 0.90
N ALA A 136 6.27 -1.75 -0.07
CA ALA A 136 7.44 -0.92 -0.36
C ALA A 136 7.81 -0.02 0.83
N ALA A 137 6.81 0.63 1.44
CA ALA A 137 7.01 1.46 2.62
C ALA A 137 7.53 0.67 3.82
N ALA A 138 6.95 -0.50 4.10
CA ALA A 138 7.39 -1.40 5.16
C ALA A 138 8.86 -1.85 4.95
N THR A 139 9.23 -2.16 3.71
CA THR A 139 10.60 -2.55 3.34
C THR A 139 11.60 -1.42 3.56
N VAL A 140 11.26 -0.20 3.13
CA VAL A 140 12.09 1.00 3.37
C VAL A 140 12.20 1.24 4.88
N ILE A 141 11.10 1.30 5.62
CA ILE A 141 11.11 1.57 7.06
C ILE A 141 11.90 0.49 7.81
N ALA A 142 11.74 -0.79 7.46
CA ALA A 142 12.48 -1.89 8.10
C ALA A 142 14.00 -1.77 7.90
N SER A 143 14.45 -1.23 6.77
CA SER A 143 15.86 -1.02 6.47
C SER A 143 16.50 0.09 7.31
N PHE A 144 15.72 1.07 7.78
CA PHE A 144 16.19 2.14 8.66
C PHE A 144 15.86 1.88 10.13
N TYR A 145 14.70 1.31 10.44
CA TYR A 145 14.17 1.06 11.78
C TYR A 145 13.41 -0.27 11.81
N ARG A 146 14.13 -1.38 12.07
CA ARG A 146 13.61 -2.76 12.01
C ARG A 146 12.27 -2.96 12.72
N ARG A 147 12.13 -2.50 13.97
CA ARG A 147 10.90 -2.69 14.76
C ARG A 147 9.70 -1.97 14.14
N ALA A 148 9.88 -0.70 13.74
CA ALA A 148 8.83 0.06 13.07
C ALA A 148 8.46 -0.57 11.72
N GLY A 149 9.45 -1.07 10.97
CA GLY A 149 9.20 -1.78 9.71
C GLY A 149 8.40 -3.07 9.87
N MET A 150 8.66 -3.84 10.93
CA MET A 150 7.86 -5.03 11.24
C MET A 150 6.39 -4.69 11.53
N LEU A 151 6.13 -3.63 12.31
CA LEU A 151 4.76 -3.14 12.53
C LEU A 151 4.11 -2.69 11.22
N MET A 152 4.88 -2.05 10.35
CA MET A 152 4.40 -1.64 9.03
C MET A 152 4.11 -2.83 8.10
N TYR A 153 4.85 -3.94 8.19
CA TYR A 153 4.52 -5.17 7.45
C TYR A 153 3.21 -5.79 7.94
N LEU A 154 2.95 -5.77 9.26
CA LEU A 154 1.66 -6.23 9.80
C LEU A 154 0.51 -5.37 9.30
N LEU A 155 0.67 -4.04 9.32
CA LEU A 155 -0.30 -3.13 8.75
C LEU A 155 -0.49 -3.37 7.24
N ALA A 156 0.59 -3.55 6.49
CA ALA A 156 0.54 -3.82 5.05
C ALA A 156 -0.20 -5.13 4.74
N ALA A 157 0.03 -6.18 5.53
CA ALA A 157 -0.67 -7.45 5.41
C ALA A 157 -2.17 -7.30 5.73
N ALA A 158 -2.51 -6.55 6.78
CA ALA A 158 -3.89 -6.27 7.14
C ALA A 158 -4.63 -5.46 6.06
N VAL A 159 -3.98 -4.48 5.44
CA VAL A 159 -4.54 -3.74 4.29
C VAL A 159 -4.67 -4.65 3.07
N ALA A 160 -3.68 -5.48 2.77
CA ALA A 160 -3.76 -6.41 1.65
C ALA A 160 -4.92 -7.40 1.81
N TYR A 161 -5.15 -7.90 3.02
CA TYR A 161 -6.32 -8.70 3.35
C TYR A 161 -7.62 -7.90 3.18
N SER A 162 -7.68 -6.66 3.68
CA SER A 162 -8.87 -5.82 3.56
C SER A 162 -9.24 -5.52 2.10
N ARG A 163 -8.27 -5.48 1.18
CA ARG A 163 -8.54 -5.36 -0.27
C ARG A 163 -9.36 -6.52 -0.83
N VAL A 164 -9.12 -7.74 -0.35
CA VAL A 164 -9.89 -8.93 -0.76
C VAL A 164 -11.23 -8.95 -0.04
N TYR A 165 -11.24 -8.64 1.26
CA TYR A 165 -12.46 -8.56 2.08
C TYR A 165 -13.49 -7.58 1.52
N CYS A 166 -13.05 -6.41 1.04
CA CYS A 166 -13.91 -5.39 0.43
C CYS A 166 -14.31 -5.70 -1.02
N GLY A 167 -13.91 -6.83 -1.59
CA GLY A 167 -14.21 -7.23 -2.97
C GLY A 167 -13.43 -6.45 -4.04
N ALA A 168 -12.38 -5.71 -3.65
CA ALA A 168 -11.65 -4.83 -4.56
C ALA A 168 -10.58 -5.56 -5.40
N HIS A 169 -10.07 -6.69 -4.92
CA HIS A 169 -9.02 -7.47 -5.58
C HIS A 169 -9.24 -8.97 -5.41
N TRP A 170 -8.71 -9.74 -6.37
CA TRP A 170 -8.64 -11.19 -6.25
C TRP A 170 -7.58 -11.59 -5.21
N PRO A 171 -7.77 -12.69 -4.45
CA PRO A 171 -6.71 -13.26 -3.62
C PRO A 171 -5.37 -13.43 -4.37
N SER A 172 -5.42 -13.90 -5.62
CA SER A 172 -4.23 -14.06 -6.48
C SER A 172 -3.53 -12.76 -6.88
N ASP A 173 -4.18 -11.60 -6.75
CA ASP A 173 -3.54 -10.30 -7.01
C ASP A 173 -2.54 -9.94 -5.91
N ILE A 174 -2.69 -10.49 -4.70
CA ILE A 174 -1.94 -10.08 -3.52
C ILE A 174 -0.47 -10.52 -3.59
N PRO A 175 -0.11 -11.81 -3.78
CA PRO A 175 1.29 -12.23 -3.80
C PRO A 175 2.21 -11.49 -4.79
N PRO A 176 1.84 -11.31 -6.08
CA PRO A 176 2.68 -10.55 -7.01
C PRO A 176 2.77 -9.07 -6.62
N SER A 177 1.71 -8.49 -6.04
CA SER A 177 1.74 -7.11 -5.54
C SER A 177 2.68 -6.95 -4.35
N VAL A 178 2.70 -7.92 -3.42
CA VAL A 178 3.64 -7.98 -2.30
C VAL A 178 5.07 -8.07 -2.80
N ALA A 179 5.35 -9.03 -3.69
CA ALA A 179 6.68 -9.22 -4.27
C ALA A 179 7.18 -7.95 -4.95
N LEU A 180 6.33 -7.31 -5.75
CA LEU A 180 6.65 -6.06 -6.42
C LEU A 180 6.95 -4.92 -5.43
N GLY A 181 6.12 -4.75 -4.40
CA GLY A 181 6.35 -3.74 -3.36
C GLY A 181 7.69 -3.94 -2.64
N VAL A 182 8.01 -5.18 -2.24
CA VAL A 182 9.28 -5.51 -1.60
C VAL A 182 10.46 -5.22 -2.53
N LEU A 183 10.38 -5.63 -3.80
CA LEU A 183 11.44 -5.38 -4.78
C LEU A 183 11.70 -3.89 -5.01
N VAL A 184 10.64 -3.08 -5.12
CA VAL A 184 10.76 -1.62 -5.24
C VAL A 184 11.44 -1.03 -4.00
N GLY A 185 10.99 -1.41 -2.81
CA GLY A 185 11.59 -0.94 -1.55
C GLY A 185 13.08 -1.31 -1.43
N LEU A 186 13.44 -2.56 -1.71
CA LEU A 186 14.83 -3.04 -1.70
C LEU A 186 15.68 -2.30 -2.75
N GLY A 187 15.16 -2.08 -3.95
CA GLY A 187 15.85 -1.35 -5.02
C GLY A 187 16.19 0.08 -4.61
N VAL A 188 15.23 0.79 -4.04
CA VAL A 188 15.43 2.17 -3.56
C VAL A 188 16.45 2.24 -2.42
N VAL A 189 16.33 1.36 -1.42
CA VAL A 189 17.28 1.29 -0.29
C VAL A 189 18.69 0.94 -0.77
N SER A 190 18.80 -0.01 -1.69
CA SER A 190 20.09 -0.42 -2.25
C SER A 190 20.77 0.72 -3.00
N LEU A 191 20.02 1.51 -3.77
CA LEU A 191 20.53 2.69 -4.45
C LEU A 191 20.96 3.77 -3.46
N SER A 192 20.15 4.04 -2.42
CA SER A 192 20.49 4.97 -1.34
C SER A 192 21.81 4.60 -0.66
N ASN A 193 21.96 3.33 -0.27
CA ASN A 193 23.17 2.82 0.37
C ASN A 193 24.42 2.92 -0.53
N ARG A 194 24.26 2.69 -1.85
CA ARG A 194 25.35 2.86 -2.82
C ARG A 194 25.79 4.32 -2.93
N MET A 195 24.85 5.26 -2.94
CA MET A 195 25.17 6.69 -3.00
C MET A 195 25.87 7.16 -1.72
N SER A 196 25.42 6.71 -0.55
CA SER A 196 26.06 7.06 0.73
C SER A 196 27.49 6.53 0.85
N ARG A 197 27.77 5.32 0.32
CA ARG A 197 29.14 4.75 0.32
C ARG A 197 30.10 5.44 -0.65
N ARG A 198 29.57 6.13 -1.67
CA ARG A 198 30.37 6.82 -2.69
C ARG A 198 30.84 8.21 -2.28
N GLN A 199 30.32 8.79 -1.20
CA GLN A 199 30.88 10.03 -0.67
C GLN A 199 32.16 9.71 0.10
N PRO A 200 33.35 10.07 -0.40
CA PRO A 200 34.57 9.99 0.40
C PRO A 200 34.43 10.99 1.54
N SER A 201 34.81 10.60 2.76
CA SER A 201 34.86 11.48 3.91
C SER A 201 35.72 12.71 3.60
N ALA A 202 35.09 13.84 3.28
CA ALA A 202 35.77 15.14 3.11
C ALA A 202 36.15 15.75 4.47
N HIS A 203 36.74 14.92 5.35
CA HIS A 203 37.22 15.30 6.67
C HIS A 203 38.38 14.39 7.05
N GLY A 204 39.58 14.79 6.64
CA GLY A 204 40.79 14.04 6.95
C GLY A 204 42.05 14.59 6.28
N THR A 205 42.29 15.90 6.31
CA THR A 205 43.66 16.48 6.35
C THR A 205 43.60 18.01 6.55
N GLU A 206 43.38 18.46 7.79
CA GLU A 206 44.01 19.68 8.29
C GLU A 206 44.67 19.33 9.63
N GLU A 207 45.88 19.86 9.82
CA GLU A 207 46.74 19.78 11.01
C GLU A 207 47.46 18.46 11.33
N LYS A 208 48.59 18.25 10.63
CA LYS A 208 49.87 18.13 11.33
C LYS A 208 50.91 19.03 10.66
N LYS A 209 51.00 20.26 11.15
CA LYS A 209 52.23 21.06 11.12
C LYS A 209 52.63 21.26 12.58
N GLU A 210 53.67 20.55 13.00
CA GLU A 210 54.69 20.95 13.98
C GLU A 210 55.80 19.90 13.95
#